data_AF-A0A840YBR4-F1
#
_entry.id   AF-A0A840YBR4-F1
#
_cell.length_a   1.000
_cell.length_b   1.000
_cell.length_c   1.000
_cell.angle_alpha   90.00
_cell.angle_beta   90.00
_cell.angle_gamma   90.00
#
_symmetry.space_group_name_H-M   'P 1'
#
loop_
_entity.id
_entity.type
_entity.pdbx_description
1 polymer ?
#
loop_
_entity_poly.entity_id
_entity_poly.type
_entity_poly.pdbx_seq_one_letter_code
_entity_poly.pdbx_strand_id
1 'polypeptide(L)'
;MIARTELANLTPAQRANVIFTEAQSALSNRLWRAALGDGDSKGDRDGASLTGNRMNMDSLLGLLGGDAGALSGPMAGGAAPHCACQCACSCHTQAAQPQEASFKSAGGFGGGSRRDDAHQRSLAEPAAILSAPVAGVASGGLQLGTNARYAGVFALAESRTGIPASALAAIVDAEAAKGSDGAWNTHSRNPRSSAAGLGQFLSGTWQDLAQTPGTWLNSHAAERGWLDGRGRVQVAARAELLALRYDAQASILGVADLAKSNLNRLEQAGVRVQNDAETLAKAAYLGHHLGLGDAKKFLAGGIEGGRARMLLGAQIGSSAAEQRIASTGDATQAHRQWLLGFIERKIRPEQFAAA
;
A
#
# COMPACT_ATOMS: atom_id res chain seq x y z
N MET A 1 1.78 -1.76 -27.26
CA MET A 1 2.52 -1.88 -28.54
C MET A 1 3.05 -0.51 -28.91
N ILE A 2 4.36 -0.31 -28.86
CA ILE A 2 5.03 0.94 -29.26
C ILE A 2 4.92 1.06 -30.80
N ALA A 3 4.62 2.26 -31.29
CA ALA A 3 4.53 2.52 -32.72
C ALA A 3 5.91 2.36 -33.37
N ARG A 4 6.00 1.67 -34.52
CA ARG A 4 7.28 1.42 -35.21
C ARG A 4 8.08 2.70 -35.52
N THR A 5 7.40 3.82 -35.64
CA THR A 5 7.96 5.16 -35.86
C THR A 5 8.73 5.71 -34.67
N GLU A 6 8.38 5.36 -33.43
CA GLU A 6 9.07 5.82 -32.21
C GLU A 6 10.39 5.06 -31.98
N LEU A 7 10.47 3.80 -32.38
CA LEU A 7 11.68 2.97 -32.31
C LEU A 7 12.77 3.44 -33.29
N ALA A 8 12.38 4.02 -34.43
CA ALA A 8 13.32 4.47 -35.46
C ALA A 8 14.22 5.63 -34.99
N ASN A 9 13.70 6.49 -34.10
CA ASN A 9 14.38 7.68 -33.58
C ASN A 9 15.33 7.41 -32.40
N LEU A 10 15.39 6.16 -31.90
CA LEU A 10 16.26 5.77 -30.79
C LEU A 10 17.61 5.26 -31.29
N THR A 11 18.66 5.48 -30.49
CA THR A 11 19.96 4.85 -30.74
C THR A 11 19.86 3.32 -30.69
N PRO A 12 20.77 2.57 -31.35
CA PRO A 12 20.75 1.10 -31.30
C PRO A 12 20.74 0.53 -29.89
N ALA A 13 21.47 1.13 -28.94
CA ALA A 13 21.51 0.71 -27.54
C ALA A 13 20.17 0.98 -26.81
N GLN A 14 19.56 2.14 -27.04
CA GLN A 14 18.25 2.47 -26.46
C GLN A 14 17.13 1.59 -27.03
N ARG A 15 17.16 1.29 -28.34
CA ARG A 15 16.26 0.30 -28.94
C ARG A 15 16.42 -1.08 -28.32
N ALA A 16 17.66 -1.54 -28.16
CA ALA A 16 17.94 -2.83 -27.53
C ALA A 16 17.40 -2.89 -26.11
N ASN A 17 17.56 -1.80 -25.34
CA ASN A 17 17.00 -1.72 -23.98
C ASN A 17 15.47 -1.76 -23.98
N VAL A 18 14.80 -0.98 -24.83
CA VAL A 18 13.32 -0.99 -24.94
C VAL A 18 12.80 -2.37 -25.34
N ILE A 19 13.44 -3.01 -26.34
CA ILE A 19 13.08 -4.36 -26.78
C ILE A 19 13.30 -5.39 -25.67
N PHE A 20 14.41 -5.28 -24.94
CA PHE A 20 14.73 -6.17 -23.83
C PHE A 20 13.74 -6.00 -22.67
N THR A 21 13.40 -4.77 -22.31
CA THR A 21 12.41 -4.46 -21.27
C THR A 21 11.02 -4.97 -21.65
N GLU A 22 10.60 -4.78 -22.90
CA GLU A 22 9.31 -5.28 -23.39
C GLU A 22 9.28 -6.81 -23.47
N ALA A 23 10.38 -7.45 -23.88
CA ALA A 23 10.50 -8.90 -23.89
C ALA A 23 10.47 -9.48 -22.47
N GLN A 24 11.12 -8.81 -21.51
CA GLN A 24 11.13 -9.23 -20.10
C GLN A 24 9.77 -9.03 -19.44
N SER A 25 9.06 -7.93 -19.73
CA SER A 25 7.70 -7.68 -19.23
C SER A 25 6.70 -8.71 -19.80
N ALA A 26 6.80 -9.01 -21.10
CA ALA A 26 5.98 -10.02 -21.77
C ALA A 26 6.26 -11.43 -21.24
N LEU A 27 7.53 -11.80 -21.04
CA LEU A 27 7.91 -13.09 -20.46
C LEU A 27 7.41 -13.22 -19.02
N SER A 28 7.57 -12.18 -18.20
CA SER A 28 7.06 -12.14 -16.82
C SER A 28 5.54 -12.28 -16.79
N ASN A 29 4.80 -11.63 -17.70
CA ASN A 29 3.35 -11.75 -17.81
C ASN A 29 2.92 -13.17 -18.23
N ARG A 30 3.66 -13.83 -19.13
CA ARG A 30 3.39 -15.22 -19.52
C ARG A 30 3.66 -16.20 -18.39
N LEU A 31 4.75 -16.02 -17.65
CA LEU A 31 5.07 -16.84 -16.47
C LEU A 31 4.04 -16.64 -15.35
N TRP A 32 3.53 -15.42 -15.17
CA TRP A 32 2.45 -15.14 -14.22
C TRP A 32 1.11 -15.79 -14.63
N ARG A 33 0.74 -15.75 -15.91
CA ARG A 33 -0.47 -16.45 -16.40
C ARG A 33 -0.34 -17.96 -16.27
N ALA A 34 0.84 -18.52 -16.59
CA ALA A 34 1.12 -19.94 -16.42
C ALA A 34 1.06 -20.38 -14.95
N ALA A 35 1.54 -19.56 -14.02
CA ALA A 35 1.50 -19.85 -12.59
C ALA A 35 0.11 -19.70 -11.95
N LEU A 36 -0.76 -18.86 -12.53
CA LEU A 36 -2.15 -18.66 -12.06
C LEU A 36 -3.16 -19.62 -12.70
N GLY A 37 -2.72 -20.49 -13.62
CA GLY A 37 -3.55 -21.55 -14.18
C GLY A 37 -4.61 -21.09 -15.17
N ASP A 38 -4.43 -19.93 -15.82
CA ASP A 38 -5.34 -19.46 -16.87
C ASP A 38 -4.95 -20.10 -18.21
N GLY A 39 -5.11 -21.44 -18.25
CA GLY A 39 -5.08 -22.24 -19.46
C GLY A 39 -6.49 -22.34 -20.00
N ASP A 40 -6.67 -21.89 -21.23
CA ASP A 40 -7.88 -21.95 -22.03
C ASP A 40 -8.71 -23.22 -21.75
N SER A 41 -9.86 -23.05 -21.10
CA SER A 41 -10.82 -24.13 -20.88
C SER A 41 -11.72 -24.25 -22.10
N LYS A 42 -11.40 -25.17 -23.00
CA LYS A 42 -12.39 -25.81 -23.88
C LYS A 42 -12.03 -27.27 -24.11
N GLY A 43 -13.03 -28.11 -23.89
CA GLY A 43 -12.95 -29.55 -23.59
C GLY A 43 -12.21 -30.42 -24.58
N ASP A 44 -11.72 -31.56 -24.09
CA ASP A 44 -12.45 -32.80 -24.36
C ASP A 44 -12.23 -33.84 -23.25
N ARG A 45 -13.21 -34.75 -23.15
CA ARG A 45 -13.25 -35.88 -22.24
C ARG A 45 -12.15 -36.89 -22.60
N ASP A 46 -11.44 -37.43 -21.60
CA ASP A 46 -11.42 -38.86 -21.29
C ASP A 46 -10.43 -39.17 -20.16
N GLY A 47 -10.82 -40.13 -19.32
CA GLY A 47 -10.24 -40.36 -18.01
C GLY A 47 -8.91 -41.09 -17.97
N ALA A 48 -8.21 -40.93 -16.86
CA ALA A 48 -7.53 -42.03 -16.16
C ALA A 48 -7.12 -41.56 -14.76
N SER A 49 -7.44 -42.41 -13.79
CA SER A 49 -7.00 -42.40 -12.39
C SER A 49 -5.48 -42.29 -12.25
N LEU A 50 -4.99 -41.71 -11.14
CA LEU A 50 -3.96 -42.30 -10.26
C LEU A 50 -3.75 -41.42 -8.99
N THR A 51 -4.36 -41.87 -7.89
CA THR A 51 -3.90 -41.93 -6.49
C THR A 51 -2.93 -40.88 -5.89
N GLY A 52 -3.30 -40.31 -4.72
CA GLY A 52 -2.35 -39.73 -3.77
C GLY A 52 -3.00 -38.92 -2.63
N ASN A 53 -3.23 -39.58 -1.48
CA ASN A 53 -3.78 -39.08 -0.20
C ASN A 53 -3.56 -37.59 0.17
N ARG A 54 -4.64 -36.88 0.49
CA ARG A 54 -4.64 -35.72 1.39
C ARG A 54 -4.98 -36.17 2.80
N MET A 55 -4.01 -36.11 3.71
CA MET A 55 -4.22 -36.23 5.15
C MET A 55 -4.89 -34.95 5.68
N ASN A 56 -6.00 -35.11 6.40
CA ASN A 56 -6.82 -34.02 6.95
C ASN A 56 -6.16 -33.41 8.21
N MET A 57 -6.14 -32.07 8.28
CA MET A 57 -5.58 -31.23 9.35
C MET A 57 -6.26 -31.49 10.72
N ASP A 58 -7.48 -32.02 10.72
CA ASP A 58 -8.24 -32.30 11.96
C ASP A 58 -7.70 -33.50 12.75
N SER A 59 -6.92 -34.39 12.11
CA SER A 59 -6.27 -35.51 12.81
C SER A 59 -4.97 -35.10 13.53
N LEU A 60 -4.43 -33.90 13.26
CA LEU A 60 -3.23 -33.37 13.92
C LEU A 60 -3.55 -32.57 15.20
N LEU A 61 -4.80 -32.14 15.39
CA LEU A 61 -5.25 -31.45 16.60
C LEU A 61 -5.77 -32.42 17.69
N GLY A 62 -5.95 -33.70 17.37
CA GLY A 62 -6.36 -34.74 18.33
C GLY A 62 -5.21 -35.51 19.00
N LEU A 63 -3.94 -35.26 18.65
CA LEU A 63 -2.79 -36.07 19.10
C LEU A 63 -1.77 -35.33 19.98
N LEU A 64 -2.10 -34.13 20.49
CA LEU A 64 -1.17 -33.33 21.31
C LEU A 64 -1.76 -32.82 22.64
N GLY A 65 -2.81 -33.46 23.15
CA GLY A 65 -3.08 -33.41 24.59
C GLY A 65 -4.56 -33.40 25.00
N GLY A 66 -5.09 -34.57 25.32
CA GLY A 66 -5.85 -34.75 26.58
C GLY A 66 -4.86 -34.73 27.76
N ASP A 67 -5.22 -34.66 29.02
CA ASP A 67 -6.51 -34.83 29.68
C ASP A 67 -6.41 -34.19 31.07
N ALA A 68 -7.52 -33.62 31.54
CA ALA A 68 -7.97 -33.70 32.93
C ALA A 68 -9.49 -33.46 32.87
N GLY A 69 -10.29 -34.51 32.74
CA GLY A 69 -10.85 -35.22 33.90
C GLY A 69 -11.95 -34.35 34.53
N ALA A 70 -13.15 -34.34 33.94
CA ALA A 70 -14.31 -35.13 34.39
C ALA A 70 -14.71 -34.85 35.85
N LEU A 71 -15.94 -34.34 36.05
CA LEU A 71 -16.96 -34.87 36.97
C LEU A 71 -18.25 -34.00 36.89
N SER A 72 -19.28 -34.59 36.27
CA SER A 72 -20.66 -34.71 36.77
C SER A 72 -21.49 -33.49 37.23
N GLY A 73 -22.57 -33.22 36.47
CA GLY A 73 -23.94 -33.18 37.01
C GLY A 73 -24.58 -31.79 37.31
N PRO A 74 -25.90 -31.63 37.10
CA PRO A 74 -26.53 -30.33 36.83
C PRO A 74 -27.19 -29.69 38.06
N MET A 75 -27.20 -28.36 38.15
CA MET A 75 -28.18 -27.58 38.93
C MET A 75 -28.39 -26.18 38.34
N ALA A 76 -29.58 -25.68 38.62
CA ALA A 76 -30.31 -24.63 37.93
C ALA A 76 -29.92 -23.18 38.30
N GLY A 77 -30.34 -22.25 37.43
CA GLY A 77 -30.85 -20.93 37.81
C GLY A 77 -29.83 -19.80 37.92
N GLY A 78 -30.09 -18.69 37.21
CA GLY A 78 -29.56 -17.39 37.61
C GLY A 78 -29.11 -16.49 36.45
N ALA A 79 -30.03 -15.64 36.01
CA ALA A 79 -29.84 -14.23 35.62
C ALA A 79 -28.69 -13.85 34.66
N ALA A 80 -29.09 -13.30 33.51
CA ALA A 80 -28.24 -12.51 32.63
C ALA A 80 -27.71 -11.25 33.33
N PRO A 81 -26.42 -10.88 33.17
CA PRO A 81 -25.97 -9.55 33.53
C PRO A 81 -26.31 -8.58 32.39
N HIS A 82 -27.27 -7.71 32.68
CA HIS A 82 -27.58 -6.51 31.90
C HIS A 82 -26.36 -5.57 31.90
N CYS A 83 -26.00 -5.06 30.71
CA CYS A 83 -24.94 -4.08 30.55
C CYS A 83 -25.47 -2.66 30.88
N ALA A 84 -24.75 -1.92 31.72
CA ALA A 84 -25.13 -0.60 32.22
C ALA A 84 -24.67 0.54 31.28
N CYS A 85 -25.15 0.54 30.04
CA CYS A 85 -24.85 1.59 29.06
C CYS A 85 -26.15 2.23 28.55
N GLN A 86 -26.45 3.47 28.96
CA GLN A 86 -27.51 4.27 28.37
C GLN A 86 -26.99 4.98 27.12
N CYS A 87 -26.91 4.27 25.99
CA CYS A 87 -26.65 4.86 24.67
C CYS A 87 -27.60 4.25 23.62
N ALA A 88 -28.23 5.09 22.82
CA ALA A 88 -29.06 4.69 21.69
C ALA A 88 -28.21 4.54 20.41
N CYS A 89 -27.56 3.38 20.25
CA CYS A 89 -26.84 3.01 19.03
C CYS A 89 -27.58 1.92 18.25
N SER A 90 -27.42 1.91 16.92
CA SER A 90 -28.13 1.09 15.93
C SER A 90 -27.91 -0.43 15.99
N CYS A 91 -27.41 -0.96 17.11
CA CYS A 91 -27.14 -2.38 17.32
C CYS A 91 -28.33 -3.15 17.93
N HIS A 92 -29.50 -2.52 18.15
CA HIS A 92 -30.65 -3.11 18.86
C HIS A 92 -31.97 -3.24 18.08
N THR A 93 -32.01 -3.05 16.76
CA THR A 93 -33.24 -3.31 15.98
C THR A 93 -33.28 -4.74 15.45
N GLN A 94 -33.92 -5.64 16.20
CA GLN A 94 -34.47 -6.89 15.65
C GLN A 94 -35.96 -6.72 15.30
N ALA A 95 -36.32 -7.37 14.21
CA ALA A 95 -37.48 -7.13 13.38
C ALA A 95 -38.83 -7.46 14.04
N ALA A 96 -39.83 -6.61 13.79
CA ALA A 96 -41.23 -6.98 13.84
C ALA A 96 -42.05 -6.13 12.84
N GLN A 97 -42.68 -6.80 11.89
CA GLN A 97 -43.88 -6.38 11.13
C GLN A 97 -44.80 -7.62 11.03
N PRO A 98 -46.10 -7.51 10.69
CA PRO A 98 -46.92 -6.32 10.41
C PRO A 98 -48.26 -6.30 11.20
N GLN A 99 -48.97 -5.18 11.21
CA GLN A 99 -50.42 -5.17 11.41
C GLN A 99 -51.12 -4.29 10.37
N GLU A 100 -52.18 -4.89 9.82
CA GLU A 100 -53.12 -4.39 8.82
C GLU A 100 -54.06 -3.32 9.42
N ALA A 101 -54.44 -2.32 8.61
CA ALA A 101 -55.80 -1.73 8.61
C ALA A 101 -56.01 -0.75 7.43
N SER A 102 -56.62 -1.27 6.36
CA SER A 102 -57.78 -0.75 5.61
C SER A 102 -58.12 0.76 5.46
N PHE A 103 -58.21 1.12 4.17
CA PHE A 103 -59.24 1.92 3.45
C PHE A 103 -59.45 3.41 3.73
N LYS A 104 -59.27 4.24 2.68
CA LYS A 104 -60.36 4.68 1.76
C LYS A 104 -59.83 5.40 0.52
N SER A 105 -60.55 5.21 -0.59
CA SER A 105 -60.28 5.63 -1.97
C SER A 105 -60.91 6.98 -2.35
N ALA A 106 -60.34 7.64 -3.38
CA ALA A 106 -60.99 8.21 -4.59
C ALA A 106 -60.01 9.22 -5.22
N GLY A 107 -59.55 9.04 -6.46
CA GLY A 107 -60.21 9.53 -7.70
C GLY A 107 -60.03 11.06 -7.80
N GLY A 108 -59.35 11.70 -8.75
CA GLY A 108 -59.21 11.48 -10.19
C GLY A 108 -59.39 12.87 -10.86
N PHE A 109 -58.78 13.07 -12.04
CA PHE A 109 -58.83 14.27 -12.92
C PHE A 109 -57.99 15.48 -12.45
N GLY A 110 -57.25 16.20 -13.29
CA GLY A 110 -57.15 16.22 -14.75
C GLY A 110 -57.14 17.68 -15.25
N GLY A 111 -56.01 18.11 -15.82
CA GLY A 111 -55.95 19.15 -16.86
C GLY A 111 -55.67 20.59 -16.41
N GLY A 112 -54.85 21.29 -17.20
CA GLY A 112 -55.00 22.74 -17.35
C GLY A 112 -53.74 23.59 -17.41
N SER A 113 -52.99 23.47 -18.51
CA SER A 113 -51.86 24.30 -18.94
C SER A 113 -52.15 25.81 -19.07
N ARG A 114 -51.06 26.62 -19.07
CA ARG A 114 -50.81 27.99 -19.63
C ARG A 114 -50.40 29.00 -18.54
N ARG A 115 -49.40 29.87 -18.70
CA ARG A 115 -48.52 30.29 -19.81
C ARG A 115 -47.28 31.00 -19.24
N ASP A 116 -46.19 30.86 -19.98
CA ASP A 116 -44.99 31.69 -20.17
C ASP A 116 -44.96 33.10 -19.54
N ASP A 117 -43.81 33.44 -18.95
CA ASP A 117 -43.03 34.60 -19.42
C ASP A 117 -41.56 34.54 -18.97
N ALA A 118 -40.70 34.90 -19.91
CA ALA A 118 -39.24 34.79 -19.88
C ALA A 118 -38.57 35.99 -19.19
N HIS A 119 -37.49 35.74 -18.45
CA HIS A 119 -36.40 36.71 -18.31
C HIS A 119 -35.02 36.03 -18.25
N GLN A 120 -34.14 36.54 -19.11
CA GLN A 120 -32.76 36.18 -19.37
C GLN A 120 -31.78 36.56 -18.25
N ARG A 121 -30.56 36.02 -18.39
CA ARG A 121 -29.24 36.36 -17.77
C ARG A 121 -28.92 35.45 -16.57
N SER A 122 -27.77 34.80 -16.45
CA SER A 122 -26.44 35.00 -17.02
C SER A 122 -25.65 33.68 -16.95
N LEU A 123 -24.92 33.32 -18.00
CA LEU A 123 -23.90 32.27 -17.98
C LEU A 123 -22.68 32.83 -17.23
N ALA A 124 -22.24 32.15 -16.18
CA ALA A 124 -20.98 32.44 -15.49
C ALA A 124 -19.97 31.34 -15.85
N GLU A 125 -18.87 31.75 -16.48
CA GLU A 125 -17.69 30.91 -16.74
C GLU A 125 -16.97 30.56 -15.43
N PRO A 126 -16.40 29.36 -15.27
CA PRO A 126 -15.51 29.08 -14.15
C PRO A 126 -14.15 29.73 -14.40
N ALA A 127 -13.86 30.77 -13.62
CA ALA A 127 -12.57 31.46 -13.58
C ALA A 127 -11.42 30.50 -13.23
N ALA A 128 -10.36 30.56 -14.04
CA ALA A 128 -9.08 29.93 -13.78
C ALA A 128 -8.48 30.47 -12.48
N ILE A 129 -8.24 29.58 -11.51
CA ILE A 129 -7.53 29.89 -10.28
C ILE A 129 -6.04 29.77 -10.57
N LEU A 130 -5.41 30.92 -10.85
CA LEU A 130 -3.96 31.07 -10.88
C LEU A 130 -3.44 31.02 -9.44
N SER A 131 -2.69 29.96 -9.13
CA SER A 131 -1.99 29.79 -7.85
C SER A 131 -0.94 30.89 -7.66
N ALA A 132 -1.10 31.69 -6.61
CA ALA A 132 -0.03 32.52 -6.07
C ALA A 132 0.98 31.66 -5.29
N PRO A 133 2.29 31.92 -5.37
CA PRO A 133 3.29 31.14 -4.65
C PRO A 133 3.29 31.55 -3.18
N VAL A 134 3.15 30.56 -2.29
CA VAL A 134 3.47 30.74 -0.88
C VAL A 134 4.99 30.75 -0.77
N ALA A 135 5.55 31.88 -0.37
CA ALA A 135 6.97 32.04 -0.18
C ALA A 135 7.46 31.26 1.04
N GLY A 136 8.59 30.56 0.89
CA GLY A 136 9.59 30.50 1.96
C GLY A 136 9.83 29.18 2.68
N VAL A 137 10.13 28.10 1.95
CA VAL A 137 11.24 27.21 2.34
C VAL A 137 12.06 26.99 1.08
N ALA A 138 13.30 27.45 1.09
CA ALA A 138 14.21 27.33 -0.04
C ALA A 138 14.36 25.85 -0.41
N SER A 139 14.08 25.51 -1.67
CA SER A 139 14.59 24.29 -2.29
C SER A 139 16.11 24.38 -2.31
N GLY A 140 16.75 24.05 -1.19
CA GLY A 140 18.18 23.75 -1.17
C GLY A 140 18.40 22.69 -2.23
N GLY A 141 19.18 23.02 -3.27
CA GLY A 141 19.32 22.22 -4.48
C GLY A 141 19.50 20.73 -4.17
N LEU A 142 18.56 19.91 -4.65
CA LEU A 142 18.57 18.47 -4.42
C LEU A 142 19.79 17.83 -5.10
N GLN A 143 20.65 17.18 -4.32
CA GLN A 143 21.87 16.52 -4.79
C GLN A 143 21.63 15.02 -4.98
N LEU A 144 21.45 14.57 -6.23
CA LEU A 144 21.18 13.14 -6.54
C LEU A 144 22.35 12.40 -7.20
N GLY A 145 23.44 13.09 -7.54
CA GLY A 145 24.57 12.51 -8.28
C GLY A 145 24.12 11.83 -9.59
N THR A 146 24.51 10.56 -9.79
CA THR A 146 24.11 9.72 -10.94
C THR A 146 22.59 9.62 -11.13
N ASN A 147 21.79 9.93 -10.11
CA ASN A 147 20.33 9.88 -10.11
C ASN A 147 19.68 11.24 -10.42
N ALA A 148 20.44 12.27 -10.84
CA ALA A 148 19.94 13.62 -11.16
C ALA A 148 18.75 13.66 -12.13
N ARG A 149 18.62 12.66 -13.01
CA ARG A 149 17.46 12.48 -13.90
C ARG A 149 16.10 12.45 -13.18
N TYR A 150 16.07 12.16 -11.88
CA TYR A 150 14.85 12.09 -11.08
C TYR A 150 14.51 13.38 -10.33
N ALA A 151 15.32 14.44 -10.45
CA ALA A 151 15.14 15.68 -9.68
C ALA A 151 13.73 16.29 -9.85
N GLY A 152 13.22 16.34 -11.08
CA GLY A 152 11.87 16.85 -11.35
C GLY A 152 10.76 16.02 -10.71
N VAL A 153 10.93 14.70 -10.62
CA VAL A 153 9.96 13.81 -9.97
C VAL A 153 9.96 14.03 -8.46
N PHE A 154 11.12 14.24 -7.84
CA PHE A 154 11.17 14.57 -6.41
C PHE A 154 10.58 15.94 -6.10
N ALA A 155 10.80 16.94 -6.96
CA ALA A 155 10.14 18.24 -6.81
C ALA A 155 8.61 18.11 -6.87
N LEU A 156 8.09 17.28 -7.78
CA LEU A 156 6.67 16.97 -7.85
C LEU A 156 6.19 16.24 -6.58
N ALA A 157 6.97 15.27 -6.11
CA ALA A 157 6.65 14.49 -4.91
C ALA A 157 6.59 15.36 -3.65
N GLU A 158 7.54 16.28 -3.50
CA GLU A 158 7.57 17.29 -2.43
C GLU A 158 6.36 18.22 -2.51
N SER A 159 6.09 18.79 -3.68
CA SER A 159 4.93 19.67 -3.90
C SER A 159 3.60 19.00 -3.52
N ARG A 160 3.45 17.70 -3.82
CA ARG A 160 2.23 16.94 -3.54
C ARG A 160 2.03 16.62 -2.06
N THR A 161 3.11 16.40 -1.32
CA THR A 161 3.04 15.79 0.01
C THR A 161 3.50 16.70 1.14
N GLY A 162 4.23 17.76 0.80
CA GLY A 162 4.95 18.62 1.74
C GLY A 162 6.18 17.97 2.38
N ILE A 163 6.58 16.76 1.94
CA ILE A 163 7.76 16.07 2.44
C ILE A 163 8.97 16.56 1.65
N PRO A 164 10.05 17.03 2.29
CA PRO A 164 11.24 17.52 1.59
C PRO A 164 11.79 16.49 0.59
N ALA A 165 12.15 16.93 -0.61
CA ALA A 165 12.69 16.08 -1.65
C ALA A 165 13.94 15.29 -1.19
N SER A 166 14.78 15.90 -0.36
CA SER A 166 15.97 15.25 0.22
C SER A 166 15.62 14.09 1.16
N ALA A 167 14.54 14.21 1.94
CA ALA A 167 14.04 13.12 2.78
C ALA A 167 13.47 11.97 1.95
N LEU A 168 12.71 12.28 0.89
CA LEU A 168 12.20 11.27 -0.04
C LEU A 168 13.35 10.56 -0.78
N ALA A 169 14.37 11.29 -1.21
CA ALA A 169 15.55 10.73 -1.85
C ALA A 169 16.30 9.77 -0.91
N ALA A 170 16.46 10.11 0.37
CA ALA A 170 17.07 9.22 1.35
C ALA A 170 16.28 7.92 1.55
N ILE A 171 14.95 7.97 1.54
CA ILE A 171 14.10 6.76 1.61
C ILE A 171 14.29 5.90 0.36
N VAL A 172 14.21 6.51 -0.83
CA VAL A 172 14.43 5.79 -2.10
C VAL A 172 15.83 5.19 -2.17
N ASP A 173 16.85 5.92 -1.72
CA ASP A 173 18.22 5.44 -1.68
C ASP A 173 18.37 4.21 -0.78
N ALA A 174 17.71 4.22 0.38
CA ALA A 174 17.75 3.11 1.32
C ALA A 174 17.06 1.84 0.78
N GLU A 175 15.99 1.99 -0.01
CA GLU A 175 15.19 0.87 -0.53
C GLU A 175 15.71 0.33 -1.86
N ALA A 176 16.16 1.20 -2.77
CA ALA A 176 16.53 0.81 -4.12
C ALA A 176 17.83 0.00 -4.13
N ALA A 177 17.81 -1.13 -4.85
CA ALA A 177 19.06 -1.73 -5.31
C ALA A 177 19.82 -0.74 -6.21
N LYS A 178 21.15 -0.80 -6.17
CA LYS A 178 22.03 0.12 -6.91
C LYS A 178 22.92 -0.63 -7.90
N GLY A 179 23.17 -0.02 -9.05
CA GLY A 179 24.26 -0.41 -9.95
C GLY A 179 25.63 -0.12 -9.34
N SER A 180 26.68 -0.61 -9.99
CA SER A 180 28.07 -0.35 -9.58
C SER A 180 28.45 1.15 -9.62
N ASP A 181 27.74 1.93 -10.42
CA ASP A 181 27.87 3.38 -10.58
C ASP A 181 27.01 4.20 -9.60
N GLY A 182 26.33 3.52 -8.66
CA GLY A 182 25.41 4.13 -7.71
C GLY A 182 24.05 4.52 -8.30
N ALA A 183 23.78 4.23 -9.57
CA ALA A 183 22.47 4.46 -10.15
C ALA A 183 21.42 3.56 -9.50
N TRP A 184 20.26 4.12 -9.15
CA TRP A 184 19.15 3.34 -8.63
C TRP A 184 18.55 2.46 -9.72
N ASN A 185 18.33 1.19 -9.37
CA ASN A 185 17.77 0.18 -10.26
C ASN A 185 16.24 0.14 -10.12
N THR A 186 15.53 0.68 -11.12
CA THR A 186 14.06 0.65 -11.19
C THR A 186 13.49 -0.76 -11.28
N HIS A 187 14.29 -1.73 -11.72
CA HIS A 187 13.92 -3.15 -11.79
C HIS A 187 14.34 -3.94 -10.54
N SER A 188 14.70 -3.25 -9.45
CA SER A 188 14.97 -3.88 -8.15
C SER A 188 13.82 -4.80 -7.74
N ARG A 189 14.16 -6.00 -7.25
CA ARG A 189 13.20 -7.00 -6.78
C ARG A 189 13.77 -7.82 -5.64
N ASN A 190 12.96 -8.04 -4.61
CA ASN A 190 13.32 -8.96 -3.54
C ASN A 190 12.95 -10.41 -3.95
N PRO A 191 13.89 -11.37 -3.98
CA PRO A 191 13.58 -12.75 -4.34
C PRO A 191 12.72 -13.48 -3.31
N ARG A 192 12.63 -12.97 -2.08
CA ARG A 192 11.90 -13.57 -0.95
C ARG A 192 10.51 -12.95 -0.72
N SER A 193 10.12 -11.94 -1.50
CA SER A 193 8.82 -11.27 -1.32
C SER A 193 8.28 -10.70 -2.64
N SER A 194 7.14 -10.02 -2.57
CA SER A 194 6.58 -9.32 -3.71
C SER A 194 7.20 -7.92 -3.93
N ALA A 195 8.11 -7.48 -3.07
CA ALA A 195 8.73 -6.16 -3.11
C ALA A 195 9.45 -5.90 -4.44
N ALA A 196 9.14 -4.76 -5.06
CA ALA A 196 9.69 -4.37 -6.35
C ALA A 196 9.77 -2.86 -6.50
N GLY A 197 10.67 -2.39 -7.36
CA GLY A 197 10.81 -1.00 -7.72
C GLY A 197 11.74 -0.19 -6.82
N LEU A 198 11.81 1.11 -7.08
CA LEU A 198 12.63 2.04 -6.32
C LEU A 198 12.20 2.17 -4.85
N GLY A 199 10.93 1.92 -4.55
CA GLY A 199 10.38 1.93 -3.20
C GLY A 199 10.07 0.53 -2.65
N GLN A 200 10.55 -0.55 -3.29
CA GLN A 200 10.39 -1.93 -2.83
C GLN A 200 8.96 -2.30 -2.38
N PHE A 201 7.94 -1.78 -3.08
CA PHE A 201 6.54 -1.94 -2.68
C PHE A 201 6.07 -3.38 -2.77
N LEU A 202 5.43 -3.87 -1.71
CA LEU A 202 4.66 -5.13 -1.75
C LEU A 202 3.43 -4.97 -2.64
N SER A 203 2.96 -6.08 -3.24
CA SER A 203 1.78 -6.05 -4.13
C SER A 203 0.52 -5.52 -3.43
N GLY A 204 0.31 -5.89 -2.16
CA GLY A 204 -0.82 -5.42 -1.36
C GLY A 204 -0.76 -3.92 -1.10
N THR A 205 0.37 -3.43 -0.57
CA THR A 205 0.59 -2.01 -0.30
C THR A 205 0.42 -1.14 -1.56
N TRP A 206 0.94 -1.59 -2.70
CA TRP A 206 0.79 -0.89 -3.97
C TRP A 206 -0.68 -0.82 -4.42
N GLN A 207 -1.39 -1.93 -4.29
CA GLN A 207 -2.81 -2.00 -4.58
C GLN A 207 -3.65 -1.14 -3.62
N ASP A 208 -3.24 -1.02 -2.34
CA ASP A 208 -3.90 -0.14 -1.37
C ASP A 208 -3.69 1.34 -1.71
N LEU A 209 -2.49 1.73 -2.14
CA LEU A 209 -2.24 3.10 -2.62
C LEU A 209 -3.16 3.43 -3.80
N ALA A 210 -3.32 2.53 -4.76
CA ALA A 210 -4.20 2.72 -5.91
C ALA A 210 -5.68 2.86 -5.53
N GLN A 211 -6.09 2.34 -4.36
CA GLN A 211 -7.47 2.43 -3.86
C GLN A 211 -7.66 3.56 -2.85
N THR A 212 -6.58 4.25 -2.46
CA THR A 212 -6.63 5.34 -1.49
C THR A 212 -6.82 6.66 -2.20
N PRO A 213 -7.97 7.36 -2.03
CA PRO A 213 -8.21 8.65 -2.66
C PRO A 213 -7.12 9.68 -2.30
N GLY A 214 -6.72 10.47 -3.29
CA GLY A 214 -5.70 11.53 -3.14
C GLY A 214 -4.27 11.08 -3.42
N THR A 215 -4.00 9.77 -3.50
CA THR A 215 -2.68 9.31 -3.98
C THR A 215 -2.58 9.48 -5.50
N TRP A 216 -1.36 9.63 -6.01
CA TRP A 216 -1.09 9.69 -7.44
C TRP A 216 -1.55 8.41 -8.14
N LEU A 217 -1.29 7.25 -7.52
CA LEU A 217 -1.64 5.95 -8.09
C LEU A 217 -3.15 5.75 -8.19
N ASN A 218 -3.92 6.32 -7.25
CA ASN A 218 -5.38 6.31 -7.31
C ASN A 218 -5.90 7.17 -8.46
N SER A 219 -5.39 8.40 -8.62
CA SER A 219 -5.74 9.24 -9.77
C SER A 219 -5.40 8.54 -11.09
N HIS A 220 -4.20 7.96 -11.19
CA HIS A 220 -3.77 7.21 -12.38
C HIS A 220 -4.69 6.01 -12.66
N ALA A 221 -5.04 5.23 -11.64
CA ALA A 221 -5.94 4.09 -11.78
C ALA A 221 -7.36 4.52 -12.16
N ALA A 222 -7.86 5.63 -11.63
CA ALA A 222 -9.17 6.18 -11.97
C ALA A 222 -9.22 6.64 -13.44
N GLU A 223 -8.22 7.40 -13.88
CA GLU A 223 -8.09 7.88 -15.27
C GLU A 223 -8.03 6.73 -16.28
N ARG A 224 -7.42 5.60 -15.88
CA ARG A 224 -7.32 4.38 -16.68
C ARG A 224 -8.58 3.50 -16.64
N GLY A 225 -9.58 3.85 -15.83
CA GLY A 225 -10.76 3.01 -15.61
C GLY A 225 -10.44 1.68 -14.92
N TRP A 226 -9.36 1.64 -14.11
CA TRP A 226 -8.91 0.43 -13.41
C TRP A 226 -9.62 0.20 -12.07
N LEU A 227 -10.39 1.17 -11.59
CA LEU A 227 -11.15 1.07 -10.35
C LEU A 227 -12.61 0.70 -10.65
N ASP A 228 -13.22 -0.09 -9.76
CA ASP A 228 -14.66 -0.38 -9.80
C ASP A 228 -15.48 0.74 -9.13
N GLY A 229 -16.81 0.60 -9.12
CA GLY A 229 -17.71 1.58 -8.49
C GLY A 229 -17.53 1.74 -6.97
N ARG A 230 -16.71 0.90 -6.32
CA ARG A 230 -16.34 0.99 -4.90
C ARG A 230 -14.90 1.49 -4.71
N GLY A 231 -14.23 1.92 -5.78
CA GLY A 231 -12.84 2.37 -5.76
C GLY A 231 -11.83 1.23 -5.63
N ARG A 232 -12.22 -0.03 -5.84
CA ARG A 232 -11.31 -1.18 -5.77
C ARG A 232 -10.67 -1.46 -7.11
N VAL A 233 -9.42 -1.90 -7.10
CA VAL A 233 -8.72 -2.29 -8.34
C VAL A 233 -9.40 -3.51 -8.95
N GLN A 234 -9.78 -3.38 -10.22
CA GLN A 234 -10.34 -4.47 -11.01
C GLN A 234 -9.29 -5.55 -11.26
N VAL A 235 -9.71 -6.82 -11.23
CA VAL A 235 -8.81 -7.98 -11.39
C VAL A 235 -8.02 -7.91 -12.70
N ALA A 236 -8.67 -7.51 -13.80
CA ALA A 236 -8.05 -7.38 -15.12
C ALA A 236 -6.94 -6.32 -15.17
N ALA A 237 -7.03 -5.26 -14.35
CA ALA A 237 -6.05 -4.18 -14.30
C ALA A 237 -4.86 -4.49 -13.37
N ARG A 238 -4.94 -5.54 -12.55
CA ARG A 238 -3.98 -5.80 -11.47
C ARG A 238 -2.54 -5.96 -11.98
N ALA A 239 -2.35 -6.66 -13.10
CA ALA A 239 -1.02 -6.90 -13.65
C ALA A 239 -0.36 -5.59 -14.12
N GLU A 240 -1.10 -4.74 -14.84
CA GLU A 240 -0.64 -3.44 -15.31
C GLU A 240 -0.35 -2.49 -14.15
N LEU A 241 -1.25 -2.45 -13.16
CA LEU A 241 -1.04 -1.67 -11.95
C LEU A 241 0.26 -2.07 -11.24
N LEU A 242 0.49 -3.38 -11.04
CA LEU A 242 1.68 -3.87 -10.35
C LEU A 242 2.97 -3.61 -11.14
N ALA A 243 2.89 -3.50 -12.47
CA ALA A 243 4.03 -3.18 -13.34
C ALA A 243 4.50 -1.73 -13.16
N LEU A 244 3.63 -0.81 -12.72
CA LEU A 244 4.01 0.58 -12.43
C LEU A 244 5.04 0.70 -11.30
N ARG A 245 5.26 -0.35 -10.47
CA ARG A 245 6.37 -0.36 -9.52
C ARG A 245 7.75 -0.31 -10.20
N TYR A 246 7.85 -0.66 -11.46
CA TYR A 246 9.11 -0.53 -12.21
C TYR A 246 9.23 0.80 -12.94
N ASP A 247 8.16 1.62 -12.95
CA ASP A 247 8.22 2.99 -13.42
C ASP A 247 8.80 3.88 -12.32
N ALA A 248 9.81 4.67 -12.67
CA ALA A 248 10.54 5.48 -11.69
C ALA A 248 9.64 6.59 -11.11
N GLN A 249 8.84 7.24 -11.96
CA GLN A 249 7.96 8.32 -11.52
C GLN A 249 6.88 7.80 -10.59
N ALA A 250 6.14 6.76 -11.00
CA ALA A 250 5.14 6.12 -10.18
C ALA A 250 5.72 5.65 -8.84
N SER A 251 6.91 5.04 -8.85
CA SER A 251 7.55 4.57 -7.62
C SER A 251 7.89 5.70 -6.66
N ILE A 252 8.53 6.77 -7.13
CA ILE A 252 8.92 7.90 -6.28
C ILE A 252 7.68 8.62 -5.72
N LEU A 253 6.67 8.85 -6.56
CA LEU A 253 5.40 9.45 -6.12
C LEU A 253 4.65 8.54 -5.14
N GLY A 254 4.67 7.23 -5.37
CA GLY A 254 4.15 6.25 -4.43
C GLY A 254 4.88 6.25 -3.09
N VAL A 255 6.20 6.46 -3.08
CA VAL A 255 6.99 6.58 -1.82
C VAL A 255 6.52 7.79 -1.05
N ALA A 256 6.35 8.93 -1.73
CA ALA A 256 5.88 10.15 -1.10
C ALA A 256 4.46 10.00 -0.54
N ASP A 257 3.52 9.45 -1.31
CA ASP A 257 2.13 9.27 -0.86
C ASP A 257 2.03 8.29 0.31
N LEU A 258 2.81 7.21 0.29
CA LEU A 258 2.87 6.26 1.41
C LEU A 258 3.50 6.88 2.65
N ALA A 259 4.61 7.62 2.48
CA ALA A 259 5.25 8.35 3.57
C ALA A 259 4.28 9.34 4.22
N LYS A 260 3.58 10.15 3.41
CA LYS A 260 2.58 11.10 3.91
C LYS A 260 1.44 10.41 4.65
N SER A 261 0.92 9.33 4.08
CA SER A 261 -0.14 8.53 4.72
C SER A 261 0.30 7.95 6.07
N ASN A 262 1.53 7.46 6.15
CA ASN A 262 2.09 6.92 7.39
C ASN A 262 2.30 8.01 8.44
N LEU A 263 2.92 9.15 8.07
CA LEU A 263 3.15 10.28 8.96
C LEU A 263 1.82 10.81 9.54
N ASN A 264 0.82 11.05 8.71
CA ASN A 264 -0.51 11.50 9.17
C ASN A 264 -1.11 10.51 10.19
N ARG A 265 -0.99 9.19 9.95
CA ARG A 265 -1.53 8.15 10.86
C ARG A 265 -0.70 7.95 12.13
N LEU A 266 0.58 8.33 12.13
CA LEU A 266 1.44 8.38 13.31
C LEU A 266 1.08 9.60 14.17
N GLU A 267 0.87 10.75 13.55
CA GLU A 267 0.41 11.98 14.24
C GLU A 267 -0.95 11.79 14.89
N GLN A 268 -1.90 11.18 14.17
CA GLN A 268 -3.21 10.81 14.73
C GLN A 268 -3.11 9.85 15.92
N ALA A 269 -2.00 9.11 16.04
CA ALA A 269 -1.71 8.25 17.18
C ALA A 269 -0.90 8.95 18.29
N GLY A 270 -0.70 10.26 18.19
CA GLY A 270 0.01 11.07 19.18
C GLY A 270 1.53 11.10 19.02
N VAL A 271 2.09 10.53 17.94
CA VAL A 271 3.53 10.59 17.68
C VAL A 271 3.88 11.96 17.09
N ARG A 272 4.85 12.66 17.70
CA ARG A 272 5.38 13.92 17.18
C ARG A 272 6.43 13.65 16.10
N VAL A 273 6.08 13.84 14.82
CA VAL A 273 6.95 13.54 13.66
C VAL A 273 7.43 14.78 12.88
N GLN A 274 6.95 15.98 13.23
CA GLN A 274 7.21 17.23 12.47
C GLN A 274 8.32 18.12 13.05
N ASN A 275 9.25 17.57 13.83
CA ASN A 275 10.23 18.42 14.52
C ASN A 275 11.33 18.94 13.58
N ASP A 276 11.78 18.11 12.63
CA ASP A 276 12.84 18.40 11.67
C ASP A 276 12.83 17.37 10.53
N ALA A 277 13.57 17.63 9.44
CA ALA A 277 13.58 16.79 8.25
C ALA A 277 14.13 15.38 8.49
N GLU A 278 15.07 15.22 9.42
CA GLU A 278 15.66 13.94 9.77
C GLU A 278 14.66 13.09 10.56
N THR A 279 14.05 13.65 11.61
CA THR A 279 12.99 13.00 12.39
C THR A 279 11.82 12.58 11.48
N LEU A 280 11.43 13.45 10.56
CA LEU A 280 10.37 13.16 9.59
C LEU A 280 10.76 12.00 8.66
N ALA A 281 11.96 12.03 8.09
CA ALA A 281 12.45 10.97 7.21
C ALA A 281 12.54 9.62 7.93
N LYS A 282 13.05 9.62 9.16
CA LYS A 282 13.16 8.42 10.01
C LYS A 282 11.78 7.85 10.36
N ALA A 283 10.82 8.69 10.72
CA ALA A 283 9.45 8.27 11.01
C ALA A 283 8.72 7.72 9.76
N ALA A 284 8.89 8.38 8.60
CA ALA A 284 8.36 7.92 7.33
C ALA A 284 8.94 6.56 6.94
N TYR A 285 10.26 6.41 7.04
CA TYR A 285 10.95 5.15 6.77
C TYR A 285 10.50 4.03 7.71
N LEU A 286 10.37 4.29 9.03
CA LEU A 286 9.86 3.31 9.98
C LEU A 286 8.47 2.80 9.59
N GLY A 287 7.56 3.71 9.25
CA GLY A 287 6.21 3.36 8.79
C GLY A 287 6.23 2.54 7.49
N HIS A 288 7.13 2.87 6.57
CA HIS A 288 7.33 2.14 5.31
C HIS A 288 7.86 0.72 5.57
N HIS A 289 8.96 0.61 6.32
CA HIS A 289 9.73 -0.62 6.45
C HIS A 289 9.11 -1.64 7.42
N LEU A 290 8.44 -1.19 8.49
CA LEU A 290 7.76 -2.08 9.44
C LEU A 290 6.27 -2.27 9.14
N GLY A 291 5.70 -1.37 8.35
CA GLY A 291 4.26 -1.14 8.36
C GLY A 291 3.81 -0.36 9.61
N LEU A 292 2.69 0.35 9.47
CA LEU A 292 2.22 1.31 10.48
C LEU A 292 2.01 0.69 11.88
N GLY A 293 1.44 -0.52 11.96
CA GLY A 293 1.11 -1.14 13.24
C GLY A 293 2.34 -1.45 14.08
N ASP A 294 3.37 -2.02 13.46
CA ASP A 294 4.63 -2.33 14.14
C ASP A 294 5.48 -1.07 14.36
N ALA A 295 5.42 -0.08 13.45
CA ALA A 295 6.04 1.22 13.67
C ALA A 295 5.49 1.94 14.91
N LYS A 296 4.17 1.93 15.14
CA LYS A 296 3.55 2.50 16.36
C LYS A 296 4.08 1.84 17.63
N LYS A 297 4.12 0.50 17.66
CA LYS A 297 4.66 -0.26 18.81
C LYS A 297 6.14 0.03 19.03
N PHE A 298 6.91 0.05 17.94
CA PHE A 298 8.33 0.38 17.97
C PHE A 298 8.58 1.77 18.59
N LEU A 299 7.78 2.77 18.20
CA LEU A 299 7.89 4.13 18.73
C LEU A 299 7.41 4.23 20.19
N ALA A 300 6.46 3.37 20.60
CA ALA A 300 5.91 3.32 21.95
C ALA A 300 6.74 2.50 22.97
N GLY A 301 7.93 2.02 22.59
CA GLY A 301 8.86 1.35 23.52
C GLY A 301 9.34 -0.03 23.08
N GLY A 302 8.77 -0.62 22.02
CA GLY A 302 9.27 -1.89 21.48
C GLY A 302 8.18 -2.74 20.82
N ILE A 303 8.64 -3.74 20.07
CA ILE A 303 7.78 -4.77 19.46
C ILE A 303 7.91 -6.02 20.32
N GLU A 304 6.82 -6.76 20.51
CA GLU A 304 6.83 -8.04 21.26
C GLU A 304 7.90 -9.01 20.72
N GLY A 305 8.56 -9.76 21.61
CA GLY A 305 9.79 -10.51 21.31
C GLY A 305 9.65 -11.56 20.21
N GLY A 306 8.55 -12.31 20.16
CA GLY A 306 8.26 -13.26 19.08
C GLY A 306 8.16 -12.55 17.73
N ARG A 307 7.40 -11.44 17.68
CA ARG A 307 7.29 -10.60 16.47
C ARG A 307 8.63 -9.93 16.11
N ALA A 308 9.40 -9.47 17.08
CA ALA A 308 10.70 -8.83 16.87
C ALA A 308 11.73 -9.80 16.26
N ARG A 309 11.78 -11.05 16.76
CA ARG A 309 12.62 -12.11 16.18
C ARG A 309 12.22 -12.39 14.73
N MET A 310 10.93 -12.52 14.45
CA MET A 310 10.41 -12.74 13.10
C MET A 310 10.83 -11.63 12.13
N LEU A 311 10.64 -10.36 12.52
CA LEU A 311 11.00 -9.21 11.70
C LEU A 311 12.51 -9.14 11.46
N LEU A 312 13.32 -9.32 12.51
CA LEU A 312 14.77 -9.32 12.39
C LEU A 312 15.26 -10.42 11.44
N GLY A 313 14.72 -11.64 11.57
CA GLY A 313 15.03 -12.76 10.68
C GLY A 313 14.66 -12.49 9.22
N ALA A 314 13.52 -11.84 8.97
CA ALA A 314 13.13 -11.44 7.62
C ALA A 314 14.10 -10.40 7.02
N GLN A 315 14.53 -9.43 7.84
CA GLN A 315 15.34 -8.29 7.42
C GLN A 315 16.81 -8.64 7.18
N ILE A 316 17.44 -9.42 8.07
CA ILE A 316 18.89 -9.73 7.99
C ILE A 316 19.21 -11.22 7.83
N GLY A 317 18.19 -12.06 7.73
CA GLY A 317 18.35 -13.52 7.68
C GLY A 317 18.44 -14.15 9.07
N SER A 318 17.92 -15.38 9.19
CA SER A 318 17.74 -16.05 10.48
C SER A 318 19.05 -16.24 11.26
N SER A 319 20.15 -16.59 10.59
CA SER A 319 21.44 -16.80 11.26
C SER A 319 21.98 -15.52 11.91
N ALA A 320 22.01 -14.41 11.17
CA ALA A 320 22.45 -13.12 11.70
C ALA A 320 21.49 -12.57 12.77
N ALA A 321 20.20 -12.87 12.66
CA ALA A 321 19.20 -12.52 13.67
C ALA A 321 19.47 -13.25 14.99
N GLU A 322 19.62 -14.57 14.98
CA GLU A 322 19.85 -15.34 16.21
C GLU A 322 21.18 -14.99 16.89
N GLN A 323 22.25 -14.71 16.12
CA GLN A 323 23.51 -14.23 16.70
C GLN A 323 23.34 -12.91 17.47
N ARG A 324 22.57 -11.96 16.91
CA ARG A 324 22.29 -10.68 17.58
C ARG A 324 21.40 -10.87 18.80
N ILE A 325 20.36 -11.71 18.69
CA ILE A 325 19.46 -12.00 19.80
C ILE A 325 20.24 -12.64 20.95
N ALA A 326 21.13 -13.60 20.67
CA ALA A 326 22.00 -14.21 21.67
C ALA A 326 22.95 -13.18 22.33
N SER A 327 23.48 -12.25 21.54
CA SER A 327 24.39 -11.20 22.04
C SER A 327 23.69 -10.18 22.94
N THR A 328 22.43 -9.84 22.63
CA THR A 328 21.64 -8.87 23.42
C THR A 328 20.86 -9.54 24.57
N GLY A 329 20.60 -10.85 24.48
CA GLY A 329 19.76 -11.60 25.41
C GLY A 329 18.25 -11.38 25.24
N ASP A 330 17.84 -10.45 24.37
CA ASP A 330 16.44 -10.10 24.15
C ASP A 330 16.17 -9.72 22.68
N ALA A 331 15.13 -10.32 22.10
CA ALA A 331 14.81 -10.13 20.68
C ALA A 331 14.25 -8.73 20.38
N THR A 332 13.53 -8.13 21.33
CA THR A 332 12.97 -6.78 21.20
C THR A 332 14.10 -5.75 21.09
N GLN A 333 15.06 -5.83 22.02
CA GLN A 333 16.23 -4.95 22.04
C GLN A 333 17.16 -5.20 20.86
N ALA A 334 17.41 -6.47 20.47
CA ALA A 334 18.24 -6.79 19.31
C ALA A 334 17.66 -6.19 18.02
N HIS A 335 16.35 -6.34 17.79
CA HIS A 335 15.68 -5.73 16.64
C HIS A 335 15.73 -4.20 16.70
N ARG A 336 15.47 -3.61 17.87
CA ARG A 336 15.50 -2.15 18.06
C ARG A 336 16.88 -1.56 17.78
N GLN A 337 17.92 -2.11 18.39
CA GLN A 337 19.30 -1.66 18.21
C GLN A 337 19.73 -1.77 16.74
N TRP A 338 19.40 -2.90 16.10
CA TRP A 338 19.71 -3.09 14.68
C TRP A 338 19.01 -2.04 13.80
N LEU A 339 17.71 -1.83 13.98
CA LEU A 339 16.92 -0.94 13.12
C LEU A 339 17.31 0.52 13.31
N LEU A 340 17.50 0.97 14.56
CA LEU A 340 17.98 2.33 14.83
C LEU A 340 19.36 2.57 14.20
N GLY A 341 20.28 1.62 14.35
CA GLY A 341 21.60 1.73 13.73
C GLY A 341 21.53 1.68 12.19
N PHE A 342 20.62 0.91 11.60
CA PHE A 342 20.39 0.91 10.17
C PHE A 342 19.90 2.28 9.68
N ILE A 343 18.86 2.81 10.32
CA ILE A 343 18.25 4.10 9.99
C ILE A 343 19.29 5.22 10.08
N GLU A 344 20.07 5.26 11.15
CA GLU A 344 21.13 6.26 11.35
C GLU A 344 22.20 6.28 10.24
N ARG A 345 22.46 5.10 9.65
CA ARG A 345 23.45 4.99 8.55
C ARG A 345 22.85 5.24 7.17
N LYS A 346 21.54 5.01 6.99
CA LYS A 346 20.92 4.94 5.66
C LYS A 346 19.94 6.07 5.38
N ILE A 347 19.31 6.62 6.40
CA ILE A 347 18.33 7.69 6.25
C ILE A 347 19.01 9.00 6.61
N ARG A 348 19.64 9.59 5.59
CA ARG A 348 20.49 10.78 5.69
C ARG A 348 20.06 11.84 4.68
N PRO A 349 18.96 12.59 4.94
CA PRO A 349 18.48 13.63 4.03
C PRO A 349 19.54 14.69 3.70
N GLU A 350 20.45 14.97 4.63
CA GLU A 350 21.54 15.93 4.45
C GLU A 350 22.50 15.58 3.32
N GLN A 351 22.63 14.28 2.97
CA GLN A 351 23.43 13.84 1.81
C GLN A 351 22.82 14.29 0.47
N PHE A 352 21.52 14.59 0.46
CA PHE A 352 20.77 15.00 -0.71
C PHE A 352 20.40 16.48 -0.68
N ALA A 353 20.71 17.21 0.40
CA ALA A 353 20.50 18.65 0.49
C ALA A 353 21.68 19.41 -0.14
N ALA A 354 21.43 20.58 -0.73
CA ALA A 354 22.52 21.50 -1.06
C ALA A 354 23.25 21.93 0.22
N ALA A 355 24.57 21.98 0.15
CA ALA A 355 25.44 22.50 1.22
C ALA A 355 25.29 24.02 1.38
#